data_AF-A0A5C2STQ1-F1
#
_entry.id   AF-A0A5C2STQ1-F1
#
_cell.length_a   1.000
_cell.length_b   1.000
_cell.length_c   1.000
_cell.angle_alpha   90.00
_cell.angle_beta   90.00
_cell.angle_gamma   90.00
#
_symmetry.space_group_name_H-M   'P 1'
#
loop_
_entity.id
_entity.type
_entity.pdbx_description
1 polymer ?
#
loop_
_entity_poly.entity_id
_entity_poly.type
_entity_poly.pdbx_seq_one_letter_code
_entity_poly.pdbx_strand_id
1 'polypeptide(L)'
;MAKTRNVMPQKGRKLREELYHGGRVPSFMEKVKVYKEIHINVTGIAWYDLKTHLNWTYGREKALGITKDHAGHSQPEVEQAQDTQVRVIYEAIAIKMAPLPDPPLSVLAAWAAQLQVPYPLVCEIAATIAGF
;
A
#
# COMPACT_ATOMS: atom_id res chain seq x y z
N MET A 1 23.97 14.57 29.14
CA MET A 1 24.05 13.11 28.93
C MET A 1 23.33 12.78 27.63
N ALA A 2 24.04 12.27 26.62
CA ALA A 2 23.40 11.86 25.37
C ALA A 2 22.49 10.65 25.65
N LYS A 3 21.19 10.77 25.40
CA LYS A 3 20.27 9.62 25.44
C LYS A 3 20.73 8.63 24.40
N THR A 4 21.24 7.48 24.83
CA THR A 4 21.53 6.34 23.98
C THR A 4 20.26 6.02 23.19
N ARG A 5 20.33 6.18 21.86
CA ARG A 5 19.18 5.86 20.99
C ARG A 5 18.87 4.37 21.18
N ASN A 6 17.60 4.04 21.40
CA ASN A 6 17.17 2.65 21.44
C ASN A 6 17.46 2.01 20.08
N VAL A 7 18.31 0.98 20.07
CA VAL A 7 18.70 0.25 18.86
C VAL A 7 17.90 -1.03 18.78
N MET A 8 17.33 -1.30 17.60
CA MET A 8 16.63 -2.56 17.32
C MET A 8 17.65 -3.72 17.36
N PRO A 9 17.43 -4.78 18.17
CA PRO A 9 18.28 -5.95 18.17
C PRO A 9 18.37 -6.61 16.79
N GLN A 10 19.49 -7.28 16.51
CA GLN A 10 19.78 -7.88 15.20
C GLN A 10 18.67 -8.81 14.69
N LYS A 11 18.07 -9.60 15.59
CA LYS A 11 16.97 -10.51 15.25
C LYS A 11 15.73 -9.76 14.72
N GLY A 12 15.36 -8.64 15.36
CA GLY A 12 14.25 -7.80 14.90
C GLY A 12 14.59 -7.03 13.62
N ARG A 13 15.85 -6.66 13.42
CA ARG A 13 16.34 -6.05 12.18
C ARG A 13 16.23 -7.00 10.99
N LYS A 14 16.60 -8.27 11.17
CA LYS A 14 16.51 -9.29 10.12
C LYS A 14 15.05 -9.49 9.65
N LEU A 15 14.12 -9.64 10.59
CA LEU A 15 12.68 -9.76 10.29
C LEU A 15 12.13 -8.55 9.52
N ARG A 16 12.59 -7.34 9.87
CA ARG A 16 12.27 -6.11 9.14
C ARG A 16 12.81 -6.11 7.72
N GLU A 17 14.05 -6.55 7.52
CA GLU A 17 14.69 -6.59 6.20
C GLU A 17 14.05 -7.66 5.30
N GLU A 18 13.71 -8.82 5.85
CA GLU A 18 12.97 -9.90 5.16
C GLU A 18 11.61 -9.44 4.63
N LEU A 19 10.94 -8.52 5.35
CA LEU A 19 9.67 -7.96 4.92
C LEU A 19 9.75 -7.29 3.52
N TYR A 20 10.90 -6.71 3.17
CA TYR A 20 11.17 -6.04 1.89
C TYR A 20 12.13 -6.83 0.99
N HIS A 21 12.39 -8.10 1.30
CA HIS A 21 13.28 -8.92 0.49
C HIS A 21 12.72 -9.09 -0.94
N GLY A 22 13.60 -9.05 -1.93
CA GLY A 22 13.20 -9.16 -3.34
C GLY A 22 12.46 -7.95 -3.90
N GLY A 23 12.56 -6.77 -3.27
CA GLY A 23 11.96 -5.53 -3.78
C GLY A 23 10.43 -5.46 -3.67
N ARG A 24 9.82 -6.39 -2.92
CA ARG A 24 8.36 -6.45 -2.74
C ARG A 24 7.87 -5.33 -1.81
N VAL A 25 6.64 -4.88 -2.05
CA VAL A 25 5.92 -3.96 -1.17
C VAL A 25 4.99 -4.76 -0.25
N PRO A 26 5.26 -4.79 1.07
CA PRO A 26 4.43 -5.53 2.01
C PRO A 26 3.07 -4.84 2.23
N SER A 27 2.01 -5.64 2.27
CA SER A 27 0.67 -5.17 2.67
C SER A 27 0.63 -4.76 4.14
N PHE A 28 -0.40 -4.00 4.54
CA PHE A 28 -0.62 -3.64 5.95
C PHE A 28 -0.69 -4.88 6.87
N MET A 29 -1.36 -5.95 6.43
CA MET A 29 -1.47 -7.18 7.20
C MET A 29 -0.13 -7.89 7.38
N GLU A 30 0.75 -7.84 6.38
CA GLU A 30 2.11 -8.39 6.48
C GLU A 30 3.00 -7.56 7.41
N LYS A 31 2.90 -6.23 7.38
CA LYS A 31 3.56 -5.34 8.34
C LYS A 31 3.13 -5.68 9.78
N VAL A 32 1.82 -5.83 10.01
CA VAL A 32 1.27 -6.21 11.33
C VAL A 32 1.75 -7.61 11.76
N LYS A 33 1.81 -8.57 10.84
CA LYS A 33 2.29 -9.93 11.13
C LYS A 33 3.75 -9.90 11.58
N VAL A 34 4.63 -9.20 10.85
CA VAL A 34 6.05 -9.08 11.22
C VAL A 34 6.23 -8.30 12.52
N TYR A 35 5.44 -7.27 12.79
CA TYR A 35 5.44 -6.59 14.08
C TYR A 35 5.17 -7.57 15.24
N LYS A 36 4.10 -8.38 15.14
CA LYS A 36 3.77 -9.39 16.15
C LYS A 36 4.90 -10.39 16.33
N GLU A 37 5.48 -10.85 15.22
CA GLU A 37 6.58 -11.79 15.23
C GLU A 37 7.83 -11.22 15.93
N ILE A 38 8.19 -9.97 15.65
CA ILE A 38 9.27 -9.25 16.34
C ILE A 38 8.97 -9.18 17.84
N HIS A 39 7.74 -8.84 18.23
CA HIS A 39 7.37 -8.67 19.62
C HIS A 39 7.40 -9.99 20.42
N ILE A 40 7.07 -11.11 19.77
CA ILE A 40 7.14 -12.45 20.36
C ILE A 40 8.59 -12.94 20.46
N ASN A 41 9.40 -12.69 19.43
CA ASN A 41 10.69 -13.35 19.26
C ASN A 41 11.91 -12.55 19.74
N VAL A 42 11.74 -11.27 20.07
CA VAL A 42 12.83 -10.36 20.45
C VAL A 42 12.57 -9.83 21.85
N THR A 43 13.50 -10.06 22.77
CA THR A 43 13.44 -9.55 24.14
C THR A 43 14.06 -8.16 24.24
N GLY A 44 13.67 -7.38 25.26
CA GLY A 44 14.27 -6.05 25.52
C GLY A 44 13.80 -4.91 24.61
N ILE A 45 12.67 -5.08 23.91
CA ILE A 45 12.12 -4.08 22.97
C ILE A 45 10.78 -3.48 23.42
N ALA A 46 10.60 -3.26 24.72
CA ALA A 46 9.36 -2.66 25.25
C ALA A 46 9.04 -1.26 24.67
N TRP A 47 10.06 -0.56 24.16
CA TRP A 47 9.93 0.72 23.48
C TRP A 47 9.39 0.62 22.05
N TYR A 48 9.32 -0.59 21.48
CA TYR A 48 8.98 -0.82 20.08
C TYR A 48 7.51 -1.18 19.92
N ASP A 49 6.67 -0.16 19.74
CA ASP A 49 5.25 -0.31 19.50
C ASP A 49 4.90 -0.41 18.00
N LEU A 50 3.63 -0.72 17.71
CA LEU A 50 3.13 -0.84 16.34
C LEU A 50 3.33 0.47 15.55
N LYS A 51 3.17 1.63 16.20
CA LYS A 51 3.38 2.94 15.57
C LYS A 51 4.83 3.10 15.11
N THR A 52 5.80 2.71 15.94
CA THR A 52 7.23 2.75 15.65
C THR A 52 7.58 1.77 14.54
N HIS A 53 6.91 0.61 14.48
CA HIS A 53 7.02 -0.31 13.35
C HIS A 53 6.53 0.33 12.05
N LEU A 54 5.33 0.90 12.06
CA LEU A 54 4.74 1.51 10.87
C LEU A 54 5.51 2.74 10.37
N ASN A 55 6.02 3.57 11.28
CA ASN A 55 6.90 4.69 10.92
C ASN A 55 8.20 4.20 10.26
N TRP A 56 8.76 3.10 10.77
CA TRP A 56 9.94 2.50 10.14
C TRP A 56 9.64 1.94 8.75
N THR A 57 8.50 1.24 8.58
CA THR A 57 8.08 0.73 7.25
C THR A 57 7.84 1.87 6.28
N TYR A 58 7.21 2.96 6.72
CA TYR A 58 6.98 4.14 5.89
C TYR A 58 8.29 4.78 5.43
N GLY A 59 9.26 4.94 6.35
CA GLY A 59 10.59 5.45 6.01
C GLY A 59 11.34 4.53 5.03
N ARG A 60 11.15 3.21 5.14
CA ARG A 60 11.72 2.24 4.20
C ARG A 60 11.06 2.32 2.83
N GLU A 61 9.73 2.40 2.78
CA GLU A 61 8.96 2.58 1.54
C GLU A 61 9.31 3.88 0.84
N LYS A 62 9.53 4.96 1.61
CA LYS A 62 10.02 6.23 1.07
C LYS A 62 11.40 6.10 0.46
N ALA A 63 12.32 5.44 1.15
CA ALA A 63 13.66 5.18 0.62
C ALA A 63 13.66 4.28 -0.62
N LEU A 64 12.62 3.47 -0.80
CA LEU A 64 12.39 2.63 -1.98
C LEU A 64 11.59 3.34 -3.08
N GLY A 65 11.16 4.59 -2.87
CA GLY A 65 10.34 5.33 -3.84
C GLY A 65 8.91 4.82 -3.99
N ILE A 66 8.41 4.00 -3.05
CA ILE A 66 7.08 3.40 -3.09
C ILE A 66 6.01 4.37 -2.59
N THR A 67 6.35 5.23 -1.62
CA THR A 67 5.43 6.24 -1.13
C THR A 67 5.52 7.49 -2.01
N LYS A 68 4.38 7.83 -2.64
CA LYS A 68 4.18 9.16 -3.23
C LYS A 68 4.41 10.19 -2.14
N ASP A 69 5.45 11.01 -2.29
CA ASP A 69 5.51 12.27 -1.59
C ASP A 69 4.24 13.07 -1.97
N HIS A 70 3.70 13.89 -1.06
CA HIS A 70 2.64 14.85 -1.40
C HIS A 70 3.03 15.81 -2.55
N ALA A 71 4.28 15.76 -3.02
CA ALA A 71 4.84 16.51 -4.14
C ALA A 71 4.89 15.75 -5.49
N GLY A 72 4.33 14.53 -5.60
CA GLY A 72 3.97 13.94 -6.90
C GLY A 72 5.10 13.59 -7.87
N HIS A 73 6.32 13.34 -7.41
CA HIS A 73 7.40 12.86 -8.29
C HIS A 73 7.67 11.37 -8.08
N SER A 74 7.15 10.54 -8.99
CA SER A 74 7.49 9.11 -9.13
C SER A 74 8.47 8.90 -10.29
N GLN A 75 9.40 7.96 -10.15
CA GLN A 75 10.23 7.39 -11.22
C GLN A 75 9.81 5.93 -11.51
N PRO A 76 10.11 5.38 -12.71
CA PRO A 76 9.11 4.71 -13.55
C PRO A 76 9.05 3.17 -13.50
N GLU A 77 9.84 2.48 -12.66
CA GLU A 77 10.02 1.02 -12.83
C GLU A 77 8.99 0.13 -12.10
N VAL A 78 8.31 0.63 -11.06
CA VAL A 78 7.21 -0.11 -10.39
C VAL A 78 5.83 0.27 -10.96
N GLU A 79 5.77 1.38 -11.70
CA GLU A 79 4.56 1.82 -12.40
C GLU A 79 4.10 0.75 -13.38
N GLN A 80 4.93 0.17 -14.24
CA GLN A 80 4.46 -0.69 -15.34
C GLN A 80 3.54 -1.87 -14.96
N ALA A 81 3.75 -2.54 -13.82
CA ALA A 81 2.92 -3.68 -13.43
C ALA A 81 1.58 -3.26 -12.81
N GLN A 82 1.59 -2.20 -11.97
CA GLN A 82 0.37 -1.62 -11.41
C GLN A 82 -0.40 -0.81 -12.47
N ASP A 83 0.29 -0.12 -13.36
CA ASP A 83 -0.28 0.59 -14.51
C ASP A 83 -1.02 -0.41 -15.42
N THR A 84 -0.44 -1.58 -15.67
CA THR A 84 -1.12 -2.59 -16.50
C THR A 84 -2.43 -3.07 -15.87
N GLN A 85 -2.45 -3.36 -14.56
CA GLN A 85 -3.67 -3.82 -13.90
C GLN A 85 -4.71 -2.69 -13.76
N VAL A 86 -4.27 -1.48 -13.39
CA VAL A 86 -5.14 -0.31 -13.29
C VAL A 86 -5.70 0.08 -14.66
N ARG A 87 -4.91 -0.01 -15.74
CA ARG A 87 -5.36 0.24 -17.11
C ARG A 87 -6.40 -0.77 -17.56
N VAL A 88 -6.23 -2.06 -17.24
CA VAL A 88 -7.24 -3.09 -17.54
C VAL A 88 -8.55 -2.83 -16.77
N ILE A 89 -8.47 -2.42 -15.49
CA ILE A 89 -9.65 -2.06 -14.71
C ILE A 89 -10.32 -0.79 -15.26
N TYR A 90 -9.53 0.20 -15.67
CA TYR A 90 -9.99 1.43 -16.29
C TYR A 90 -10.74 1.16 -17.60
N GLU A 91 -10.16 0.37 -18.51
CA GLU A 91 -10.82 -0.03 -19.76
C GLU A 91 -12.12 -0.80 -19.50
N ALA A 92 -12.14 -1.70 -18.52
CA ALA A 92 -13.33 -2.47 -18.16
C ALA A 92 -14.47 -1.58 -17.62
N ILE A 93 -14.15 -0.56 -16.81
CA ILE A 93 -15.13 0.41 -16.29
C ILE A 93 -15.58 1.35 -17.41
N ALA A 94 -14.68 1.82 -18.27
CA ALA A 94 -15.01 2.68 -19.41
C ALA A 94 -16.00 2.01 -20.37
N ILE A 95 -15.84 0.72 -20.67
CA ILE A 95 -16.80 -0.04 -21.48
C ILE A 95 -18.19 -0.09 -20.81
N LYS A 96 -18.23 -0.26 -19.48
CA LYS A 96 -19.48 -0.31 -18.71
C LYS A 96 -20.15 1.07 -18.58
N MET A 97 -19.37 2.14 -18.57
CA MET A 97 -19.87 3.52 -18.54
C MET A 97 -20.29 4.06 -19.91
N ALA A 98 -19.79 3.51 -21.02
CA ALA A 98 -20.21 3.93 -22.37
C ALA A 98 -21.75 3.94 -22.58
N PRO A 99 -22.52 2.92 -22.14
CA PRO A 99 -23.98 2.97 -22.19
C PRO A 99 -24.64 3.72 -21.02
N LEU A 100 -23.90 4.00 -19.93
CA LEU A 100 -24.42 4.62 -18.71
C LEU A 100 -23.35 5.53 -18.08
N PRO A 101 -23.25 6.80 -18.54
CA PRO A 101 -22.15 7.70 -18.16
C PRO A 101 -22.26 8.21 -16.72
N ASP A 102 -23.44 8.10 -16.10
CA ASP A 102 -23.66 8.44 -14.68
C ASP A 102 -24.36 7.27 -13.96
N PRO A 103 -23.62 6.19 -13.65
CA PRO A 103 -24.18 5.02 -13.00
C PRO A 103 -24.49 5.31 -11.52
N PRO A 104 -25.63 4.86 -11.00
CA PRO A 104 -25.92 5.00 -9.57
C PRO A 104 -24.93 4.19 -8.72
N LEU A 105 -24.76 4.60 -7.46
CA LEU A 105 -23.80 3.98 -6.54
C LEU A 105 -23.97 2.46 -6.37
N SER A 106 -25.21 1.96 -6.47
CA SER A 106 -25.50 0.52 -6.44
C SER A 106 -24.90 -0.24 -7.62
N VAL A 107 -24.83 0.38 -8.79
CA VAL A 107 -24.22 -0.17 -10.02
C VAL A 107 -22.70 -0.16 -9.92
N LEU A 108 -22.11 0.92 -9.38
CA LEU A 108 -20.68 0.98 -9.11
C LEU A 108 -20.25 -0.09 -8.08
N ALA A 109 -21.06 -0.34 -7.06
CA ALA A 109 -20.82 -1.40 -6.08
C ALA A 109 -20.86 -2.80 -6.71
N ALA A 110 -21.80 -3.03 -7.63
CA ALA A 110 -21.88 -4.26 -8.39
C ALA A 110 -20.65 -4.47 -9.29
N TRP A 111 -20.12 -3.41 -9.91
CA TRP A 111 -18.91 -3.49 -10.73
C TRP A 111 -17.67 -3.80 -9.89
N ALA A 112 -17.55 -3.21 -8.71
CA ALA A 112 -16.48 -3.53 -7.77
C ALA A 112 -16.47 -5.01 -7.38
N ALA A 113 -17.64 -5.58 -7.09
CA ALA A 113 -17.79 -6.99 -6.78
C ALA A 113 -17.44 -7.90 -7.99
N GLN A 114 -17.89 -7.54 -9.20
CA GLN A 114 -17.61 -8.30 -10.43
C GLN A 114 -16.12 -8.30 -10.80
N LEU A 115 -15.45 -7.15 -10.66
CA LEU A 115 -14.05 -6.97 -11.00
C LEU A 115 -13.10 -7.38 -9.86
N GLN A 116 -13.65 -7.76 -8.69
CA GLN A 116 -12.90 -8.09 -7.47
C GLN A 116 -11.94 -6.97 -7.03
N VAL A 117 -12.37 -5.73 -7.20
CA VAL A 117 -11.59 -4.53 -6.84
C VAL A 117 -12.27 -3.75 -5.72
N PRO A 118 -11.53 -2.93 -4.96
CA PRO A 118 -12.12 -2.09 -3.94
C PRO A 118 -13.13 -1.11 -4.53
N TYR A 119 -14.30 -0.96 -3.89
CA TYR A 119 -15.32 0.00 -4.29
C TYR A 119 -14.80 1.44 -4.46
N PRO A 120 -13.94 1.99 -3.56
CA PRO A 120 -13.39 3.33 -3.74
C PRO A 120 -12.64 3.53 -5.07
N LEU A 121 -11.94 2.50 -5.56
CA LEU A 121 -11.20 2.56 -6.82
C LEU A 121 -12.14 2.66 -8.02
N VAL A 122 -13.27 1.96 -7.97
CA VAL A 122 -14.29 2.02 -9.03
C VAL A 122 -14.93 3.41 -9.08
N CYS A 123 -15.20 4.03 -7.93
CA CYS A 123 -15.74 5.38 -7.86
C CYS A 123 -14.77 6.42 -8.42
N GLU A 124 -13.47 6.31 -8.10
CA GLU A 124 -12.43 7.22 -8.58
C GLU A 124 -12.29 7.14 -10.11
N ILE A 125 -12.27 5.93 -10.67
CA ILE A 125 -12.22 5.72 -12.12
C ILE A 125 -13.49 6.26 -12.79
N ALA A 126 -14.66 5.99 -12.21
CA ALA A 126 -15.92 6.47 -12.77
C ALA A 126 -16.03 8.00 -12.76
N ALA A 127 -15.60 8.66 -11.67
CA ALA A 127 -15.52 10.12 -11.59
C ALA A 127 -14.57 10.70 -12.64
N THR A 128 -13.41 10.06 -12.82
CA THR A 128 -12.41 10.46 -13.83
C THR A 128 -12.98 10.37 -15.26
N ILE A 129 -13.72 9.31 -15.58
CA ILE A 129 -14.34 9.11 -16.90
C ILE A 129 -15.49 10.10 -17.12
N ALA A 130 -16.27 10.39 -16.08
CA ALA A 130 -17.37 11.35 -16.12
C ALA A 130 -16.90 12.82 -16.14
N GLY A 131 -15.62 13.09 -15.86
CA GLY A 131 -15.00 14.41 -15.91
C GLY A 131 -15.21 15.27 -14.66
N PHE A 132 -15.37 14.64 -13.49
CA PHE A 132 -15.55 15.29 -12.18
C PHE A 132 -14.26 15.36 -11.35
#